data_AF-A0A316SB45-F1
#
_entry.id   AF-A0A316SB45-F1
#
_cell.length_a   1.000
_cell.length_b   1.000
_cell.length_c   1.000
_cell.angle_alpha   90.00
_cell.angle_beta   90.00
_cell.angle_gamma   90.00
#
_symmetry.space_group_name_H-M   'P 1'
#
loop_
_entity.id
_entity.type
_entity.pdbx_description
1 polymer ?
#
loop_
_entity_poly.entity_id
_entity_poly.type
_entity_poly.pdbx_seq_one_letter_code
_entity_poly.pdbx_strand_id
1 'polypeptide(L)' 'MKVVNSYGVKIDYDVAVMMMDDELRESLHDKLSPCSEQKFFEEYAEAHEKQFNEEWELDKPNPCY' A
#
# COMPACT_ATOMS: atom_id res chain seq x y z
N MET A 1 -6.24 -11.07 -2.83
CA MET A 1 -6.19 -10.71 -4.28
C MET A 1 -4.77 -10.24 -4.63
N LYS A 2 -4.43 -9.93 -5.90
CA LYS A 2 -3.08 -9.44 -6.26
C LYS A 2 -3.12 -8.01 -6.79
N VAL A 3 -2.21 -7.18 -6.28
CA VAL A 3 -1.92 -5.82 -6.78
C VAL A 3 -0.52 -5.77 -7.37
N VAL A 4 -0.23 -4.72 -8.13
CA VAL A 4 1.06 -4.50 -8.79
C VAL A 4 1.68 -3.24 -8.23
N ASN A 5 2.91 -3.35 -7.74
CA ASN A 5 3.64 -2.20 -7.22
C ASN A 5 4.27 -1.34 -8.33
N SER A 6 4.90 -0.23 -7.97
CA SER A 6 5.53 0.72 -8.91
C SER A 6 6.60 0.10 -9.84
N TYR A 7 7.15 -1.06 -9.47
CA TYR A 7 8.16 -1.80 -10.22
C TYR A 7 7.61 -3.03 -10.97
N GLY A 8 6.28 -3.21 -11.03
CA GLY A 8 5.66 -4.32 -11.73
C GLY A 8 5.65 -5.65 -10.93
N VAL A 9 6.02 -5.62 -9.66
CA VAL A 9 6.03 -6.80 -8.78
C VAL A 9 4.60 -7.08 -8.29
N LYS A 10 4.19 -8.34 -8.32
CA LYS A 10 2.86 -8.77 -7.84
C LYS A 10 2.90 -8.99 -6.33
N ILE A 11 2.08 -8.24 -5.61
CA ILE A 11 1.96 -8.30 -4.16
C ILE A 11 0.63 -8.96 -3.79
N ASP A 12 0.64 -9.79 -2.74
CA ASP A 12 -0.61 -10.27 -2.14
C ASP A 12 -1.23 -9.14 -1.32
N TYR A 13 -2.41 -8.67 -1.74
CA TYR A 13 -3.05 -7.52 -1.12
C TYR A 13 -3.43 -7.77 0.35
N ASP A 14 -3.80 -9.00 0.70
CA ASP A 14 -4.19 -9.33 2.06
C ASP A 14 -2.97 -9.27 2.99
N VAL A 15 -1.78 -9.66 2.49
CA VAL A 15 -0.52 -9.48 3.21
C VAL A 15 -0.11 -8.01 3.26
N ALA A 16 -0.32 -7.27 2.18
CA ALA A 16 -0.05 -5.84 2.13
C ALA A 16 -0.81 -5.10 3.24
N VAL A 17 -2.10 -5.38 3.40
CA VAL A 17 -2.95 -4.80 4.45
C VAL A 17 -2.45 -5.11 5.87
N MET A 18 -1.87 -6.30 6.10
CA MET A 18 -1.29 -6.68 7.39
C MET A 18 0.04 -5.95 7.69
N MET A 19 0.73 -5.46 6.66
CA MET A 19 2.00 -4.72 6.77
C MET A 19 1.81 -3.20 6.74
N MET A 20 0.58 -2.72 6.60
CA MET A 20 0.26 -1.30 6.66
C MET A 20 0.26 -0.79 8.09
N ASP A 21 0.63 0.47 8.26
CA ASP A 21 0.35 1.23 9.47
C ASP A 21 -1.16 1.38 9.65
N ASP A 22 -1.67 1.01 10.83
CA ASP A 22 -3.11 0.92 11.09
C ASP A 22 -3.80 2.29 10.99
N GLU A 23 -3.20 3.35 11.55
CA GLU A 23 -3.78 4.71 11.54
C GLU A 23 -3.86 5.26 10.11
N LEU A 24 -2.78 5.11 9.34
CA LEU A 24 -2.75 5.54 7.95
C LEU A 24 -3.74 4.75 7.09
N ARG A 25 -3.79 3.42 7.27
CA ARG A 25 -4.73 2.54 6.54
C ARG A 25 -6.18 2.93 6.80
N GLU A 26 -6.58 3.11 8.05
CA GLU A 26 -7.95 3.48 8.41
C GLU A 26 -8.32 4.87 7.86
N SER A 27 -7.42 5.85 7.99
CA SER A 27 -7.61 7.20 7.44
C SER A 27 -7.81 7.22 5.93
N LEU A 28 -7.10 6.35 5.19
CA LEU A 28 -7.27 6.20 3.75
C LEU A 28 -8.56 5.44 3.41
N HIS A 29 -8.92 4.43 4.19
CA HIS A 29 -10.15 3.66 3.99
C HIS A 29 -11.38 4.56 4.06
N ASP A 30 -11.45 5.43 5.07
CA ASP A 30 -12.54 6.38 5.24
C ASP A 30 -12.66 7.38 4.08
N LYS A 31 -11.53 7.75 3.45
CA LYS A 31 -11.48 8.74 2.36
C LYS A 31 -11.76 8.14 0.99
N LEU A 32 -11.27 6.92 0.75
CA LEU A 32 -11.24 6.32 -0.58
C LEU A 32 -12.37 5.32 -0.80
N SER A 33 -12.99 4.78 0.26
CA SER A 33 -14.03 3.77 0.13
C SER A 33 -15.31 4.34 -0.50
N PRO A 34 -15.92 3.66 -1.51
CA PRO A 34 -15.45 2.43 -2.14
C PRO A 34 -14.37 2.69 -3.21
N CYS A 35 -13.26 1.93 -3.17
CA CYS A 35 -12.23 1.94 -4.22
C CYS A 35 -11.77 0.52 -4.58
N SER A 36 -10.96 0.40 -5.63
CA SER A 36 -10.26 -0.85 -5.93
C SER A 36 -9.07 -1.04 -4.97
N GLU A 37 -8.68 -2.29 -4.77
CA GLU A 37 -7.50 -2.66 -3.99
C GLU A 37 -6.21 -2.09 -4.59
N GLN A 38 -6.10 -2.09 -5.92
CA GLN A 38 -4.97 -1.49 -6.63
C GLN A 38 -4.85 0.00 -6.33
N LYS A 39 -5.96 0.74 -6.41
CA LYS A 39 -5.97 2.16 -6.07
C LYS A 39 -5.64 2.38 -4.61
N PHE A 40 -6.18 1.55 -3.71
CA PHE A 40 -5.89 1.64 -2.28
C PHE A 40 -4.39 1.43 -1.99
N PHE A 41 -3.78 0.43 -2.63
CA PHE A 41 -2.35 0.13 -2.50
C PHE A 41 -1.48 1.31 -2.96
N GLU A 42 -1.76 1.87 -4.13
CA GLU A 42 -1.03 3.02 -4.70
C GLU A 42 -1.12 4.25 -3.78
N GLU A 43 -2.34 4.60 -3.34
CA GLU A 43 -2.57 5.73 -2.45
C GLU A 43 -1.92 5.52 -1.07
N TYR A 44 -1.90 4.29 -0.58
CA TYR A 44 -1.20 3.95 0.66
C TYR A 44 0.32 4.12 0.51
N ALA A 45 0.92 3.59 -0.56
CA ALA A 45 2.36 3.70 -0.80
C ALA A 45 2.81 5.18 -0.86
N GLU A 46 2.08 6.01 -1.59
CA GLU A 46 2.34 7.46 -1.65
C GLU A 46 2.15 8.15 -0.29
N ALA A 47 1.11 7.80 0.46
CA ALA A 47 0.83 8.43 1.73
C ALA A 47 1.87 8.02 2.80
N HIS A 48 2.34 6.77 2.75
CA HIS A 48 3.41 6.27 3.60
C HIS A 48 4.70 7.04 3.35
N GLU A 49 5.09 7.22 2.09
CA GLU A 49 6.27 8.02 1.74
C GLU A 49 6.17 9.46 2.27
N LYS A 50 5.00 10.10 2.12
CA LYS A 50 4.77 11.47 2.63
C LYS A 50 4.82 11.56 4.16
N GLN A 51 4.33 10.54 4.87
CA GLN A 51 4.23 10.55 6.33
C GLN A 51 5.55 10.15 7.02
N PHE A 52 6.23 9.13 6.50
CA PHE A 52 7.43 8.56 7.10
C PHE A 52 8.72 9.00 6.42
N ASN A 53 8.62 9.69 5.27
CA ASN A 53 9.76 10.09 4.44
C ASN A 53 10.62 8.87 4.04
N GLU A 54 9.96 7.73 3.83
CA GLU A 54 10.55 6.45 3.43
C GLU A 54 9.61 5.74 2.45
N GLU A 55 10.19 5.14 1.40
CA GLU A 55 9.45 4.25 0.51
C GLU A 55 8.96 3.00 1.26
N TRP A 56 7.68 2.69 1.13
CA TRP A 56 7.10 1.53 1.80
C TRP A 56 7.70 0.22 1.27
N GLU A 57 7.98 -0.74 2.16
CA GLU A 57 8.71 -1.97 1.83
C GLU A 57 8.11 -2.74 0.66
N LEU A 58 6.77 -2.77 0.53
CA LEU A 58 6.11 -3.50 -0.55
C LEU A 58 6.05 -2.74 -1.88
N ASP A 59 6.35 -1.45 -1.90
CA ASP A 59 6.48 -0.68 -3.13
C ASP A 59 7.90 -0.65 -3.69
N LYS A 60 8.88 -1.21 -2.97
CA LYS A 60 10.29 -1.32 -3.42
C LYS A 60 10.47 -2.29 -4.59
N PRO A 61 11.61 -2.21 -5.33
CA PRO A 61 11.88 -3.11 -6.47
C PRO A 61 12.07 -4.58 -6.08
N ASN A 62 12.48 -4.87 -4.85
CA ASN A 62 12.66 -6.22 -4.31
C ASN A 62 12.02 -6.31 -2.91
N PRO A 63 10.68 -6.35 -2.83
CA PRO A 63 9.96 -6.26 -1.56
C PRO A 63 10.15 -7.54 -0.72
N CYS A 64 10.27 -7.38 0.60
CA CYS A 64 10.32 -8.48 1.56
C CYS A 64 9.05 -8.54 2.42
N TYR A 65 8.59 -9.76 2.73
CA TYR A 65 7.49 -10.03 3.67
C TYR A 65 8.01 -10.29 5.09
#